data_AF-A0A7Y6BVX2-F1
#
_entry.id   AF-A0A7Y6BVX2-F1
#
_cell.length_a   1.000
_cell.length_b   1.000
_cell.length_c   1.000
_cell.angle_alpha   90.00
_cell.angle_beta   90.00
_cell.angle_gamma   90.00
#
_symmetry.space_group_name_H-M   'P 1'
#
loop_
_entity.id
_entity.type
_entity.pdbx_description
1 polymer ?
#
loop_
_entity_poly.entity_id
_entity_poly.type
_entity_poly.pdbx_seq_one_letter_code
_entity_poly.pdbx_strand_id
1 'polypeptide(L)'
;MNLYHIQSTLHGVDRTTSFLENNFIGIVWPATGDLEQLTSEEWKEQLVQRYSLNEMELNRTMDTLHTFVNIIQDGDFILIDDDEWVYVGDVGDYFYDDSSGTGEDSICHRRGVTWMGRIPLTAINEKVRALLNDSSIVVKFDHPLSQAQLDPWLSIAPKTEMPDHDTVRVDERIVQQALDVLKEALHSEDADLRIRAATAILQYVKS
;
A
#
# COMPACT_ATOMS: atom_id res chain seq x y z
N MET A 1 -17.17 6.06 -8.04
CA MET A 1 -15.86 5.84 -8.66
C MET A 1 -15.21 7.15 -9.04
N ASN A 2 -14.39 7.62 -8.11
CA ASN A 2 -13.45 8.72 -8.22
C ASN A 2 -12.03 8.13 -8.26
N LEU A 3 -11.06 9.00 -8.51
CA LEU A 3 -9.64 8.68 -8.39
C LEU A 3 -9.03 9.62 -7.36
N TYR A 4 -8.19 9.09 -6.49
CA TYR A 4 -7.42 9.87 -5.53
C TYR A 4 -5.96 9.48 -5.60
N HIS A 5 -5.08 10.41 -5.23
CA HIS A 5 -3.69 10.12 -4.92
C HIS A 5 -3.48 10.21 -3.41
N ILE A 6 -2.70 9.28 -2.88
CA ILE A 6 -2.27 9.28 -1.48
C ILE A 6 -0.76 9.25 -1.42
N GLN A 7 -0.19 10.15 -0.64
CA GLN A 7 1.24 10.15 -0.40
C GLN A 7 1.68 8.86 0.32
N SER A 8 2.63 8.16 -0.28
CA SER A 8 3.28 6.98 0.29
C SER A 8 4.39 7.34 1.27
N THR A 9 5.00 8.52 1.13
CA THR A 9 6.01 9.04 2.06
C THR A 9 5.35 9.88 3.15
N LEU A 10 5.21 9.31 4.35
CA LEU A 10 4.58 9.95 5.49
C LEU A 10 5.65 10.27 6.53
N HIS A 11 5.76 11.55 6.92
CA HIS A 11 6.78 12.05 7.84
C HIS A 11 8.22 11.67 7.44
N GLY A 12 8.51 11.58 6.14
CA GLY A 12 9.82 11.21 5.60
C GLY A 12 10.10 9.71 5.57
N VAL A 13 9.13 8.88 5.92
CA VAL A 13 9.22 7.42 5.80
C VAL A 13 8.41 6.96 4.60
N ASP A 14 9.09 6.35 3.63
CA ASP A 14 8.43 5.68 2.51
C ASP A 14 7.69 4.42 2.98
N ARG A 15 6.38 4.38 2.74
CA ARG A 15 5.48 3.27 3.10
C ARG A 15 5.03 2.46 1.89
N THR A 16 5.51 2.75 0.69
CA THR A 16 5.08 2.10 -0.56
C THR A 16 5.14 0.58 -0.45
N THR A 17 6.29 0.01 -0.08
CA THR A 17 6.45 -1.45 0.08
C THR A 17 5.46 -2.02 1.08
N SER A 18 5.28 -1.36 2.23
CA SER A 18 4.34 -1.81 3.26
C SER A 18 2.89 -1.81 2.77
N PHE A 19 2.49 -0.80 2.00
CA PHE A 19 1.14 -0.70 1.44
C PHE A 19 0.87 -1.76 0.39
N LEU A 20 1.87 -2.03 -0.46
CA LEU A 20 1.79 -3.05 -1.50
C LEU A 20 1.72 -4.47 -0.91
N GLU A 21 2.64 -4.82 -0.02
CA GLU A 21 2.72 -6.18 0.55
C GLU A 21 1.53 -6.52 1.45
N ASN A 22 1.00 -5.54 2.19
CA ASN A 22 -0.07 -5.74 3.16
C ASN A 22 -1.46 -5.35 2.62
N ASN A 23 -1.57 -4.94 1.35
CA ASN A 23 -2.83 -4.62 0.68
C ASN A 23 -3.68 -3.57 1.42
N PHE A 24 -3.04 -2.50 1.88
CA PHE A 24 -3.74 -1.36 2.48
C PHE A 24 -3.04 -0.05 2.17
N ILE A 25 -3.76 1.05 2.30
CA ILE A 25 -3.20 2.40 2.39
C ILE A 25 -3.67 3.04 3.69
N GLY A 26 -2.95 4.05 4.18
CA GLY A 26 -3.34 4.69 5.43
C GLY A 26 -2.67 6.02 5.68
N ILE A 27 -3.20 6.74 6.67
CA ILE A 27 -2.73 8.06 7.10
C ILE A 27 -2.42 8.06 8.61
N VAL A 28 -1.47 8.89 9.01
CA VAL A 28 -0.90 8.93 10.35
C VAL A 28 -1.64 9.96 11.22
N TRP A 29 -2.58 9.49 12.04
CA TRP A 29 -3.25 10.30 13.10
C TRP A 29 -3.61 9.46 14.34
N PRO A 30 -2.66 8.69 14.90
CA PRO A 30 -2.93 7.63 15.88
C PRO A 30 -3.55 8.13 17.19
N ALA A 31 -3.31 9.40 17.57
CA ALA A 31 -3.84 9.92 18.82
C ALA A 31 -5.36 10.20 18.74
N THR A 32 -5.93 10.29 17.54
CA THR A 32 -7.35 10.65 17.35
C THR A 32 -8.33 9.51 17.65
N GLY A 33 -7.83 8.26 17.75
CA GLY A 33 -8.70 7.09 17.89
C GLY A 33 -9.53 6.84 16.63
N ASP A 34 -10.52 5.96 16.73
CA ASP A 34 -11.42 5.72 15.59
C ASP A 34 -12.37 6.90 15.35
N LEU A 35 -12.43 7.35 14.10
CA LEU A 35 -13.14 8.54 13.66
C LEU A 35 -14.48 8.25 12.98
N GLU A 36 -14.79 7.00 12.63
CA GLU A 36 -15.96 6.64 11.79
C GLU A 36 -17.30 7.15 12.36
N GLN A 37 -17.42 7.16 13.70
CA GLN A 37 -18.67 7.49 14.40
C GLN A 37 -18.65 8.88 15.05
N LEU A 38 -17.57 9.64 14.87
CA LEU A 38 -17.40 10.94 15.50
C LEU A 38 -17.81 12.08 14.56
N THR A 39 -18.34 13.15 15.13
CA THR A 39 -18.68 14.39 14.42
C THR A 39 -17.43 15.20 14.08
N SER A 40 -17.57 16.11 13.10
CA SER A 40 -16.47 17.00 12.71
C SER A 40 -15.99 17.90 13.86
N GLU A 41 -16.89 18.29 14.76
CA GLU A 41 -16.57 19.06 15.97
C GLU A 41 -15.73 18.23 16.95
N GLU A 42 -16.12 16.97 17.19
CA GLU A 42 -15.37 16.06 18.05
C GLU A 42 -13.97 15.76 17.50
N TRP A 43 -13.84 15.59 16.17
CA TRP A 43 -12.53 15.44 15.53
C TRP A 43 -11.64 16.64 15.78
N LYS A 44 -12.18 17.85 15.60
CA LYS A 44 -11.45 19.10 15.80
C LYS A 44 -10.99 19.23 17.25
N GLU A 45 -11.86 18.92 18.21
CA GLU A 45 -11.50 18.93 19.64
C GLU A 45 -10.38 17.93 19.94
N GLN A 46 -10.46 16.70 19.40
CA GLN A 46 -9.42 15.69 19.57
C GLN A 46 -8.07 16.16 19.02
N LEU A 47 -8.04 16.75 17.83
CA LEU A 47 -6.82 17.24 17.20
C LEU A 47 -6.18 18.38 17.99
N VAL A 48 -6.97 19.38 18.40
CA VAL A 48 -6.47 20.53 19.16
C VAL A 48 -5.95 20.12 20.55
N GLN A 49 -6.56 19.10 21.17
CA GLN A 49 -6.11 18.61 22.48
C GLN A 49 -4.79 17.83 22.41
N ARG A 50 -4.53 17.13 21.30
CA ARG A 50 -3.43 16.16 21.18
C ARG A 50 -2.26 16.65 20.34
N TYR A 51 -2.50 17.61 19.46
CA TYR A 51 -1.50 18.12 18.53
C TYR A 51 -1.41 19.64 18.62
N SER A 52 -0.19 20.17 18.55
CA SER A 52 0.06 21.61 18.51
C SER A 52 0.02 22.10 17.06
N LEU A 53 -1.18 22.13 16.47
CA LEU A 53 -1.40 22.58 15.09
C LEU A 53 -1.82 24.05 15.05
N ASN A 54 -1.28 24.81 14.10
CA ASN A 54 -1.83 26.13 13.78
C ASN A 54 -3.15 26.00 12.99
N GLU A 55 -3.88 27.10 12.82
CA GLU A 55 -5.21 27.09 12.16
C GLU A 55 -5.16 26.53 10.73
N MET A 56 -4.11 26.84 9.97
CA MET A 56 -3.94 26.33 8.60
C MET A 56 -3.66 24.83 8.59
N GLU A 57 -2.78 24.35 9.46
CA GLU A 57 -2.47 22.93 9.63
C GLU A 57 -3.70 22.14 10.08
N LEU A 58 -4.44 22.67 11.06
CA LEU A 58 -5.66 22.06 11.57
C LEU A 58 -6.71 21.90 10.45
N ASN A 59 -6.94 22.94 9.65
CA ASN A 59 -7.90 22.87 8.55
C ASN A 59 -7.47 21.83 7.50
N ARG A 60 -6.18 21.80 7.12
CA ARG A 60 -5.65 20.79 6.18
C ARG A 60 -5.76 19.37 6.72
N THR A 61 -5.47 19.16 8.00
CA THR A 61 -5.62 17.86 8.66
C THR A 61 -7.08 17.43 8.69
N MET A 62 -7.99 18.34 9.03
CA MET A 62 -9.43 18.09 9.02
C MET A 62 -9.92 17.70 7.62
N ASP A 63 -9.51 18.42 6.59
CA ASP A 63 -9.86 18.12 5.19
C ASP A 63 -9.31 16.75 4.75
N THR A 64 -8.08 16.43 5.15
CA THR A 64 -7.42 15.15 4.86
C THR A 64 -8.17 14.00 5.52
N LEU A 65 -8.43 14.09 6.83
CA LEU A 65 -9.17 13.08 7.59
C LEU A 65 -10.58 12.91 7.02
N HIS A 66 -11.26 14.02 6.71
CA HIS A 66 -12.64 13.98 6.23
C HIS A 66 -12.69 13.31 4.86
N THR A 67 -11.74 13.67 3.99
CA THR A 67 -11.63 13.04 2.68
C THR A 67 -11.36 11.54 2.81
N PHE A 68 -10.38 11.16 3.63
CA PHE A 68 -9.97 9.77 3.80
C PHE A 68 -11.04 8.90 4.45
N VAL A 69 -11.66 9.36 5.54
CA VAL A 69 -12.61 8.55 6.33
C VAL A 69 -14.01 8.59 5.72
N ASN A 70 -14.48 9.76 5.27
CA ASN A 70 -15.89 9.96 4.91
C ASN A 70 -16.15 10.10 3.41
N ILE A 71 -15.19 10.58 2.61
CA ILE A 71 -15.43 10.87 1.18
C ILE A 71 -14.96 9.75 0.26
N ILE A 72 -13.80 9.16 0.52
CA ILE A 72 -13.35 7.96 -0.21
C ILE A 72 -14.31 6.82 0.14
N GLN A 73 -14.82 6.13 -0.87
CA GLN A 73 -15.77 5.03 -0.71
C GLN A 73 -15.21 3.73 -1.31
N ASP A 74 -15.79 2.61 -0.92
CA ASP A 74 -15.56 1.32 -1.58
C ASP A 74 -15.81 1.44 -3.10
N GLY A 75 -14.89 0.90 -3.90
CA GLY A 75 -14.89 0.98 -5.36
C GLY A 75 -14.40 2.31 -5.94
N ASP A 76 -13.83 3.22 -5.14
CA ASP A 76 -13.01 4.32 -5.66
C ASP A 76 -11.56 3.85 -5.91
N PHE A 77 -10.86 4.51 -6.83
CA PHE A 77 -9.48 4.16 -7.15
C PHE A 77 -8.48 5.03 -6.40
N ILE A 78 -7.35 4.41 -6.03
CA ILE A 78 -6.20 5.08 -5.42
C ILE A 78 -4.97 4.97 -6.30
N LEU A 79 -4.18 6.04 -6.30
CA LEU A 79 -2.81 6.06 -6.76
C LEU A 79 -1.87 6.25 -5.56
N ILE A 80 -0.80 5.48 -5.53
CA ILE A 80 0.42 5.80 -4.80
C ILE A 80 1.58 5.74 -5.79
N ASP A 81 2.69 6.40 -5.49
CA ASP A 81 3.86 6.41 -6.35
C ASP A 81 5.16 6.29 -5.57
N ASP A 82 6.17 5.79 -6.27
CA ASP A 82 7.58 5.87 -5.91
C ASP A 82 8.36 6.58 -7.04
N ASP A 83 9.69 6.55 -6.97
CA ASP A 83 10.55 7.23 -7.95
C ASP A 83 10.43 6.67 -9.39
N GLU A 84 9.84 5.48 -9.57
CA GLU A 84 9.79 4.78 -10.86
C GLU A 84 8.35 4.46 -11.32
N TRP A 85 7.44 4.15 -10.40
CA TRP A 85 6.13 3.57 -10.68
C TRP A 85 4.99 4.32 -9.99
N VAL A 86 3.84 4.29 -10.65
CA VAL A 86 2.55 4.68 -10.10
C VAL A 86 1.70 3.42 -9.97
N TYR A 87 1.30 3.07 -8.76
CA TYR A 87 0.49 1.90 -8.46
C TYR A 87 -0.97 2.28 -8.40
N VAL A 88 -1.82 1.47 -9.04
CA VAL A 88 -3.27 1.69 -9.05
C VAL A 88 -3.95 0.61 -8.23
N GLY A 89 -4.83 1.01 -7.32
CA GLY A 89 -5.57 0.10 -6.47
C GLY A 89 -7.06 0.45 -6.40
N ASP A 90 -7.88 -0.58 -6.23
CA ASP A 90 -9.30 -0.48 -5.89
C ASP A 90 -9.45 -0.45 -4.37
N VAL A 91 -10.10 0.59 -3.85
CA VAL A 91 -10.18 0.87 -2.42
C VAL A 91 -11.41 0.22 -1.81
N GLY A 92 -11.23 -0.40 -0.65
CA GLY A 92 -12.31 -0.93 0.17
C GLY A 92 -12.70 -0.03 1.35
N ASP A 93 -13.40 -0.64 2.30
CA ASP A 93 -13.90 0.03 3.49
C ASP A 93 -12.78 0.61 4.37
N TYR A 94 -13.14 1.66 5.10
CA TYR A 94 -12.31 2.24 6.15
C TYR A 94 -12.31 1.34 7.38
N PHE A 95 -11.17 1.26 8.04
CA PHE A 95 -11.06 0.69 9.37
C PHE A 95 -9.94 1.37 10.16
N TYR A 96 -10.07 1.32 11.48
CA TYR A 96 -9.05 1.77 12.42
C TYR A 96 -8.29 0.58 13.01
N ASP A 97 -6.96 0.62 12.96
CA ASP A 97 -6.08 -0.41 13.53
C ASP A 97 -4.96 0.19 14.38
N ASP A 98 -5.09 0.06 15.70
CA ASP A 98 -4.10 0.46 16.69
C ASP A 98 -3.31 -0.72 17.28
N SER A 99 -3.44 -1.93 16.71
CA SER A 99 -2.78 -3.15 17.20
C SER A 99 -1.24 -3.05 17.20
N SER A 100 -0.69 -2.24 16.29
CA SER A 100 0.76 -1.96 16.18
C SER A 100 1.24 -0.87 17.15
N GLY A 101 0.35 -0.35 18.00
CA GLY A 101 0.57 0.74 18.94
C GLY A 101 0.15 2.11 18.41
N THR A 102 0.15 3.10 19.30
CA THR A 102 -0.25 4.49 19.03
C THR A 102 0.96 5.44 18.98
N GLY A 103 2.14 4.92 18.60
CA GLY A 103 3.33 5.75 18.39
C GLY A 103 3.08 6.78 17.29
N GLU A 104 3.77 7.93 17.33
CA GLU A 104 3.49 9.07 16.44
C GLU A 104 3.51 8.71 14.94
N ASP A 105 4.29 7.70 14.54
CA ASP A 105 4.40 7.24 13.14
C ASP A 105 3.46 6.07 12.79
N SER A 106 2.56 5.70 13.70
CA SER A 106 1.66 4.56 13.50
C SER A 106 0.54 4.90 12.51
N ILE A 107 0.38 4.04 11.52
CA ILE A 107 -0.65 4.16 10.49
C ILE A 107 -1.90 3.48 11.00
N CYS A 108 -2.75 4.22 11.72
CA CYS A 108 -3.94 3.66 12.35
C CYS A 108 -5.21 3.79 11.50
N HIS A 109 -5.34 4.86 10.71
CA HIS A 109 -6.45 4.99 9.76
C HIS A 109 -6.09 4.29 8.46
N ARG A 110 -6.82 3.24 8.11
CA ARG A 110 -6.50 2.39 6.97
C ARG A 110 -7.71 2.16 6.08
N ARG A 111 -7.43 1.84 4.82
CA ARG A 111 -8.38 1.24 3.89
C ARG A 111 -7.71 0.06 3.22
N GLY A 112 -8.44 -1.04 3.09
CA GLY A 112 -8.00 -2.18 2.29
C GLY A 112 -7.86 -1.77 0.83
N VAL A 113 -6.88 -2.32 0.11
CA VAL A 113 -6.67 -2.03 -1.30
C VAL A 113 -6.43 -3.32 -2.07
N THR A 114 -7.19 -3.50 -3.14
CA THR A 114 -6.90 -4.52 -4.15
C THR A 114 -6.04 -3.88 -5.22
N TRP A 115 -4.73 -4.14 -5.21
CA TRP A 115 -3.80 -3.62 -6.20
C TRP A 115 -4.08 -4.21 -7.59
N MET A 116 -4.29 -3.33 -8.56
CA MET A 116 -4.68 -3.69 -9.93
C MET A 116 -3.50 -3.69 -10.90
N GLY A 117 -2.45 -2.93 -10.61
CA GLY A 117 -1.26 -2.86 -11.45
C GLY A 117 -0.39 -1.64 -11.18
N ARG A 118 0.64 -1.47 -12.02
CA ARG A 118 1.58 -0.35 -11.96
C ARG A 118 1.83 0.25 -13.35
N ILE A 119 2.13 1.54 -13.37
CA ILE A 119 2.37 2.33 -14.57
C ILE A 119 3.74 3.00 -14.41
N PRO A 120 4.65 2.94 -15.40
CA PRO A 120 5.87 3.72 -15.32
C PRO A 120 5.55 5.20 -15.14
N LEU A 121 6.25 5.89 -14.24
CA LEU A 121 6.06 7.33 -14.00
C LEU A 121 6.32 8.18 -15.26
N THR A 122 7.05 7.64 -16.23
CA THR A 122 7.26 8.26 -17.55
C THR A 122 6.07 8.12 -18.50
N ALA A 123 5.15 7.18 -18.24
CA ALA A 123 4.01 6.87 -19.10
C ALA A 123 2.68 7.51 -18.65
N ILE A 124 2.62 8.09 -17.44
CA ILE A 124 1.42 8.82 -16.99
C ILE A 124 1.24 10.13 -17.75
N ASN A 125 -0.02 10.52 -17.95
CA ASN A 125 -0.36 11.77 -18.63
C ASN A 125 -0.17 13.01 -17.72
N GLU A 126 -0.27 14.20 -18.31
CA GLU A 126 -0.05 15.48 -17.60
C GLU A 126 -1.02 15.73 -16.44
N LYS A 127 -2.25 15.20 -16.53
CA LYS A 127 -3.29 15.40 -15.51
C LYS A 127 -3.00 14.57 -14.28
N VAL A 128 -2.64 13.30 -14.47
CA VAL A 128 -2.20 12.42 -13.38
C VAL A 128 -0.89 12.96 -12.80
N ARG A 129 0.05 13.43 -13.63
CA ARG A 129 1.28 14.05 -13.14
C ARG A 129 1.02 15.30 -12.27
N ALA A 130 0.04 16.12 -12.64
CA ALA A 130 -0.36 17.26 -11.83
C ALA A 130 -0.94 16.83 -10.48
N LEU A 131 -1.72 15.73 -10.46
CA LEU A 131 -2.25 15.12 -9.24
C LEU A 131 -1.12 14.63 -8.32
N LEU A 132 -0.14 13.87 -8.83
CA LEU A 132 0.97 13.32 -8.03
C LEU A 132 1.91 14.40 -7.46
N ASN A 133 2.02 15.54 -8.14
CA ASN A 133 2.86 16.65 -7.69
C ASN A 133 2.22 17.51 -6.59
N ASP A 134 0.99 17.20 -6.18
CA ASP A 134 0.34 17.89 -5.08
C ASP A 134 0.99 17.50 -3.74
N SER A 135 1.14 18.49 -2.86
CA SER A 135 1.81 18.32 -1.57
C SER A 135 0.89 17.80 -0.46
N SER A 136 -0.40 17.69 -0.71
CA SER A 136 -1.38 17.21 0.25
C SER A 136 -1.32 15.69 0.36
N ILE A 137 -1.63 15.16 1.55
CA ILE A 137 -1.57 13.71 1.82
C ILE A 137 -2.60 12.94 0.99
N VAL A 138 -3.79 13.52 0.78
CA VAL A 138 -4.89 12.93 0.01
C VAL A 138 -5.40 13.99 -0.96
N VAL A 139 -5.44 13.66 -2.25
CA VAL A 139 -5.90 14.59 -3.29
C VAL A 139 -6.85 13.89 -4.23
N LYS A 140 -7.96 14.54 -4.56
CA LYS A 140 -8.93 14.06 -5.52
C LYS A 140 -8.50 14.44 -6.94
N PHE A 141 -8.66 13.52 -7.87
CA PHE A 141 -8.56 13.83 -9.29
C PHE A 141 -9.78 14.64 -9.75
N ASP A 142 -9.56 15.91 -10.11
CA ASP A 142 -10.61 16.86 -10.47
C ASP A 142 -11.14 16.71 -11.91
N HIS A 143 -10.76 15.65 -12.60
CA HIS A 143 -11.20 15.36 -13.96
C HIS A 143 -12.00 14.06 -14.01
N PRO A 144 -12.84 13.87 -15.04
CA PRO A 144 -13.46 12.58 -15.29
C PRO A 144 -12.40 11.48 -15.35
N LEU A 145 -12.65 10.33 -14.71
CA LEU A 145 -11.71 9.22 -14.62
C LEU A 145 -11.16 8.77 -15.97
N SER A 146 -11.97 8.83 -17.03
CA SER A 146 -11.53 8.51 -18.40
C SER A 146 -10.37 9.37 -18.90
N GLN A 147 -10.17 10.56 -18.33
CA GLN A 147 -9.04 11.44 -18.64
C GLN A 147 -7.76 11.05 -17.90
N ALA A 148 -7.82 10.17 -16.89
CA ALA A 148 -6.63 9.59 -16.30
C ALA A 148 -5.96 8.55 -17.23
N GLN A 149 -6.73 7.98 -18.17
CA GLN A 149 -6.26 7.04 -19.19
C GLN A 149 -5.51 5.82 -18.60
N LEU A 150 -6.01 5.30 -17.49
CA LEU A 150 -5.42 4.17 -16.75
C LEU A 150 -5.80 2.81 -17.36
N ASP A 151 -6.86 2.76 -18.18
CA ASP A 151 -7.43 1.52 -18.74
C ASP A 151 -6.42 0.52 -19.37
N PRO A 152 -5.38 0.97 -20.11
CA PRO A 152 -4.39 0.07 -20.68
C PRO A 152 -3.61 -0.74 -19.62
N TRP A 153 -3.55 -0.22 -18.40
CA TRP A 153 -2.74 -0.74 -17.31
C TRP A 153 -3.59 -1.49 -16.27
N LEU A 154 -4.87 -1.14 -16.17
CA LEU A 154 -5.85 -1.81 -15.30
C LEU A 154 -6.29 -3.20 -15.82
N SER A 155 -6.04 -3.49 -17.10
CA SER A 155 -6.40 -4.77 -17.74
C SER A 155 -5.39 -5.90 -17.47
N ILE A 156 -4.31 -5.60 -16.77
CA ILE A 156 -3.33 -6.59 -16.33
C ILE A 156 -3.85 -7.09 -14.98
N ALA A 157 -4.74 -8.09 -14.99
CA ALA A 157 -5.00 -8.85 -13.78
C ALA A 157 -3.67 -9.18 -13.11
N PRO A 158 -3.54 -9.10 -11.77
CA PRO A 158 -2.30 -9.37 -11.09
C PRO A 158 -1.96 -10.85 -11.34
N LYS A 159 -1.13 -11.11 -12.36
CA LYS A 159 -0.09 -12.10 -12.15
C LYS A 159 0.69 -11.55 -10.98
N THR A 160 0.70 -12.31 -9.91
CA THR A 160 1.48 -12.10 -8.70
C THR A 160 2.94 -11.79 -9.09
N GLU A 161 3.23 -10.55 -9.44
CA GLU A 161 4.56 -10.00 -9.49
C GLU A 161 4.89 -9.66 -8.05
N MET A 162 5.35 -10.69 -7.34
CA MET A 162 6.30 -10.47 -6.25
C MET A 162 7.42 -9.55 -6.76
N PRO A 163 8.01 -8.72 -5.89
CA PRO A 163 9.03 -7.75 -6.28
C PRO A 163 10.07 -8.42 -7.16
N ASP A 164 10.51 -7.66 -8.16
CA ASP A 164 11.64 -7.94 -9.02
C ASP A 164 12.90 -8.07 -8.16
N HIS A 165 13.01 -9.21 -7.47
CA HIS A 165 14.29 -9.83 -7.27
C HIS A 165 14.68 -10.23 -8.69
N ASP A 166 15.48 -9.35 -9.30
CA ASP A 166 16.34 -9.61 -10.44
C ASP A 166 16.26 -11.08 -10.81
N THR A 167 15.35 -11.39 -11.75
CA THR A 167 15.26 -12.75 -12.27
C THR A 167 16.52 -12.94 -13.10
N VAL A 168 17.64 -13.18 -12.41
CA VAL A 168 18.52 -14.28 -12.75
C VAL A 168 17.55 -15.39 -13.07
N ARG A 169 17.31 -15.61 -14.37
CA ARG A 169 16.63 -16.80 -14.85
C ARG A 169 17.43 -17.93 -14.23
N VAL A 170 16.93 -18.45 -13.12
CA VAL A 170 17.54 -19.57 -12.43
C VAL A 170 17.38 -20.69 -13.43
N ASP A 171 18.45 -20.95 -14.17
CA ASP A 171 18.50 -21.98 -15.18
C ASP A 171 17.94 -23.25 -14.55
N GLU A 172 17.18 -24.03 -15.31
CA GLU A 172 16.63 -25.31 -14.88
C GLU A 172 17.73 -26.19 -14.24
N ARG A 173 18.99 -25.98 -14.65
CA ARG A 173 20.20 -26.57 -14.05
C ARG A 173 20.46 -26.15 -12.61
N ILE A 174 20.26 -24.90 -12.24
CA ILE A 174 20.46 -24.40 -10.86
C ILE A 174 19.32 -24.91 -9.97
N VAL A 175 18.09 -24.95 -10.48
CA VAL A 175 16.96 -25.57 -9.77
C VAL A 175 17.26 -27.05 -9.51
N GLN A 176 17.78 -27.76 -10.51
CA GLN A 176 18.16 -29.17 -10.36
C GLN A 176 19.27 -29.36 -9.32
N GLN A 177 20.28 -28.49 -9.32
CA GLN A 177 21.35 -28.52 -8.31
C GLN A 177 20.82 -28.27 -6.90
N ALA A 178 19.93 -27.30 -6.72
CA ALA A 178 19.29 -27.03 -5.43
C ALA A 178 18.45 -28.22 -4.95
N LEU A 179 17.69 -28.85 -5.86
CA LEU A 179 16.93 -30.06 -5.55
C LEU A 179 17.84 -31.22 -5.14
N ASP A 180 19.00 -31.38 -5.77
CA ASP A 180 19.92 -32.46 -5.45
C ASP A 180 20.58 -32.26 -4.07
N VAL A 181 20.92 -31.01 -3.71
CA VAL A 181 21.36 -30.66 -2.34
C VAL A 181 20.27 -30.97 -1.31
N LEU A 182 19.02 -30.63 -1.60
CA LEU A 182 17.89 -30.93 -0.70
C LEU A 182 17.65 -32.45 -0.57
N LYS A 183 17.80 -33.23 -1.65
CA LYS A 183 17.72 -34.70 -1.60
C LYS A 183 18.85 -35.32 -0.79
N GLU A 184 20.05 -34.78 -0.85
CA GLU A 184 21.16 -35.21 -0.01
C GLU A 184 20.87 -34.89 1.46
N ALA A 185 20.36 -33.69 1.75
CA ALA A 185 19.99 -33.25 3.08
C ALA A 185 18.88 -34.10 3.74
N LEU A 186 18.01 -34.75 2.96
CA LEU A 186 17.03 -35.72 3.48
C LEU A 186 17.67 -36.94 4.15
N HIS A 187 18.93 -37.24 3.82
CA HIS A 187 19.68 -38.36 4.36
C HIS A 187 20.70 -37.93 5.43
N SER A 188 20.68 -36.65 5.85
CA SER A 188 21.55 -36.15 6.91
C SER A 188 21.25 -36.83 8.24
N GLU A 189 22.26 -37.02 9.10
CA GLU A 189 22.08 -37.47 10.49
C GLU A 189 21.38 -36.41 11.36
N ASP A 190 21.44 -35.13 10.95
CA ASP A 190 20.77 -34.01 11.61
C ASP A 190 19.26 -34.00 11.32
N ALA A 191 18.46 -34.19 12.38
CA ALA A 191 17.01 -34.24 12.29
C ALA A 191 16.37 -32.92 11.84
N ASP A 192 16.89 -31.77 12.29
CA ASP A 192 16.35 -30.46 11.92
C ASP A 192 16.65 -30.17 10.45
N LEU A 193 17.83 -30.54 9.97
CA LEU A 193 18.19 -30.41 8.57
C LEU A 193 17.30 -31.27 7.66
N ARG A 194 17.02 -32.52 8.06
CA ARG A 194 16.08 -33.40 7.33
C ARG A 194 14.67 -32.80 7.23
N ILE A 195 14.14 -32.27 8.34
CA ILE A 195 12.79 -31.68 8.39
C ILE A 195 12.72 -30.45 7.49
N ARG A 196 13.73 -29.58 7.54
CA ARG A 196 13.81 -28.39 6.68
C ARG A 196 13.88 -28.76 5.20
N ALA A 197 14.69 -29.77 4.85
CA ALA A 197 14.79 -30.26 3.48
C ALA A 197 13.45 -30.83 2.96
N ALA A 198 12.77 -31.66 3.77
CA ALA A 198 11.47 -32.21 3.42
C ALA A 198 10.41 -31.11 3.23
N THR A 199 10.39 -30.10 4.11
CA THR A 199 9.45 -28.98 4.03
C THR A 199 9.66 -28.17 2.75
N ALA A 200 10.92 -27.85 2.41
CA ALA A 200 11.26 -27.09 1.21
C ALA A 200 10.86 -27.83 -0.08
N ILE A 201 11.09 -29.14 -0.15
CA ILE A 201 10.69 -29.96 -1.31
C ILE A 201 9.16 -29.99 -1.46
N LEU A 202 8.42 -30.15 -0.36
CA LEU A 202 6.96 -30.18 -0.39
C LEU A 202 6.36 -28.83 -0.83
N GLN A 203 6.97 -27.71 -0.45
CA GLN A 203 6.57 -26.38 -0.91
C GLN A 203 6.83 -26.20 -2.41
N TYR A 204 7.99 -26.67 -2.90
CA TYR A 204 8.32 -26.64 -4.32
C TYR A 204 7.31 -27.43 -5.18
N VAL A 205 6.87 -28.61 -4.73
CA VAL A 205 5.88 -29.45 -5.47
C VAL A 205 4.47 -28.87 -5.44
N LYS A 206 4.13 -28.04 -4.46
CA LYS A 206 2.80 -27.39 -4.34
C LYS A 206 2.70 -26.08 -5.13
N SER A 207 3.81 -25.59 -5.69
CA SER A 207 3.91 -24.39 -6.52
C SER A 207 3.68 -24.75 -7.98
#